data_AF-A0A076H8D8-F1
#
_entry.id   AF-A0A076H8D8-F1
#
_cell.length_a   1.000
_cell.length_b   1.000
_cell.length_c   1.000
_cell.angle_alpha   90.00
_cell.angle_beta   90.00
_cell.angle_gamma   90.00
#
_symmetry.space_group_name_H-M   'P 1'
#
loop_
_entity.id
_entity.type
_entity.pdbx_description
1 polymer ?
#
loop_
_entity_poly.entity_id
_entity_poly.type
_entity_poly.pdbx_seq_one_letter_code
_entity_poly.pdbx_strand_id
1 'polypeptide(L)'
;MTNPFRLRWLQGWIFQVVLMEGHVQVEAHGFGICLRTAVLPGESPQSAADRLVLAEDRRRRALHSAWLRGNDLPRPSERPFPPLREAQSERPVSLVVVQQNS
;
A
#
# COMPACT_ATOMS: atom_id res chain seq x y z
N MET A 1 9.92 -16.14 12.07
CA MET A 1 9.38 -15.29 10.97
C MET A 1 9.64 -13.84 11.33
N THR A 2 10.49 -13.14 10.56
CA THR A 2 10.81 -11.72 10.80
C THR A 2 9.62 -10.84 10.42
N ASN A 3 9.26 -9.87 11.26
CA ASN A 3 8.14 -8.97 11.00
C ASN A 3 8.39 -8.16 9.70
N PRO A 4 7.60 -8.35 8.63
CA PRO A 4 7.82 -7.66 7.35
C PRO A 4 7.47 -6.16 7.39
N PHE A 5 6.91 -5.68 8.51
CA PHE A 5 6.51 -4.30 8.73
C PHE A 5 7.45 -3.53 9.67
N ARG A 6 8.55 -4.14 10.17
CA ARG A 6 9.54 -3.43 11.00
C ARG A 6 10.44 -2.54 10.15
N LEU A 7 10.36 -1.23 10.38
CA LEU A 7 11.35 -0.25 9.90
C LEU A 7 12.32 0.09 11.03
N ARG A 8 13.62 -0.05 10.75
CA ARG A 8 14.68 0.55 11.58
C ARG A 8 15.12 1.83 10.89
N TRP A 9 14.44 2.94 11.18
CA TRP A 9 14.79 4.27 10.64
C TRP A 9 16.24 4.68 10.89
N LEU A 10 16.86 4.14 11.94
CA LEU A 10 18.24 4.44 12.33
C LEU A 10 19.31 3.66 11.53
N GLN A 11 18.94 2.70 10.67
CA GLN A 11 19.92 1.88 9.94
C GLN A 11 19.52 1.70 8.48
N GLY A 12 20.32 2.24 7.57
CA GLY A 12 20.15 2.07 6.12
C GLY A 12 19.21 3.08 5.46
N TRP A 13 18.85 4.17 6.16
CA TRP A 13 18.10 5.29 5.61
C TRP A 13 18.98 6.52 5.46
N ILE A 14 18.87 7.18 4.31
CA ILE A 14 19.52 8.44 3.98
C ILE A 14 18.42 9.46 3.70
N PHE A 15 18.53 10.62 4.32
CA PHE A 15 17.62 11.74 4.09
C PHE A 15 18.31 12.79 3.24
N GLN A 16 17.63 13.27 2.21
CA GLN A 16 18.10 14.34 1.35
C GLN A 16 17.03 15.40 1.19
N VAL A 17 17.46 16.66 1.12
CA VAL A 17 16.58 17.79 0.82
C VAL A 17 16.74 18.10 -0.65
N VAL A 18 15.64 18.06 -1.39
CA VAL A 18 15.61 18.31 -2.83
C VAL A 18 14.64 19.44 -3.14
N LEU A 19 14.98 20.27 -4.12
CA LEU A 19 14.06 21.26 -4.68
C LEU A 19 13.45 20.66 -5.94
N MET A 20 12.15 20.37 -5.90
CA MET A 20 11.43 19.79 -7.03
C MET A 20 10.12 20.54 -7.23
N GLU A 21 9.76 20.83 -8.48
CA GLU A 21 8.47 21.44 -8.84
C GLU A 21 8.21 22.80 -8.16
N GLY A 22 9.28 23.54 -7.83
CA GLY A 22 9.18 24.82 -7.12
C GLY A 22 8.98 24.70 -5.60
N HIS A 23 8.99 23.49 -5.05
CA HIS A 23 8.83 23.24 -3.62
C HIS A 23 10.04 22.50 -3.03
N VAL A 24 10.40 22.85 -1.80
CA VAL A 24 11.39 22.09 -1.04
C VAL A 24 10.73 20.81 -0.57
N GLN A 25 11.38 19.67 -0.83
CA GLN A 25 10.93 18.36 -0.42
C GLN A 25 12.05 17.65 0.33
N VAL A 26 11.65 16.74 1.22
CA VAL A 26 12.56 15.80 1.87
C VAL A 26 12.29 14.43 1.29
N GLU A 27 13.34 13.80 0.80
CA GLU A 27 13.32 12.41 0.37
C GLU A 27 14.08 11.54 1.37
N ALA A 28 13.52 10.38 1.68
CA ALA A 28 14.15 9.33 2.44
C ALA A 28 14.37 8.13 1.54
N HIS A 29 15.63 7.71 1.42
CA HIS A 29 16.06 6.57 0.62
C HIS A 29 16.58 5.48 1.54
N GLY A 30 16.06 4.26 1.39
CA GLY A 30 16.52 3.13 2.17
C GLY A 30 15.86 1.83 1.73
N PHE A 31 16.56 0.70 1.89
CA PHE A 31 16.02 -0.63 1.57
C PHE A 31 15.39 -0.77 0.17
N GLY A 32 15.87 -0.01 -0.82
CA GLY A 32 15.36 -0.02 -2.20
C GLY A 32 14.05 0.74 -2.39
N ILE A 33 13.59 1.52 -1.41
CA ILE A 33 12.42 2.40 -1.52
C ILE A 33 12.81 3.87 -1.34
N CYS A 34 12.08 4.74 -2.01
CA CYS A 34 12.16 6.19 -1.85
C CYS A 34 10.81 6.71 -1.37
N LEU A 35 10.83 7.46 -0.25
CA LEU A 35 9.68 8.13 0.32
C LEU A 35 9.93 9.63 0.23
N ARG A 36 8.89 10.42 -0.05
CA ARG A 36 9.02 11.88 -0.21
C ARG A 36 7.93 12.62 0.54
N THR A 37 8.25 13.80 1.06
CA THR A 37 7.25 14.75 1.56
C THR A 37 7.68 16.18 1.27
N ALA A 38 6.72 17.06 0.98
CA ALA A 38 6.98 18.48 0.84
C ALA A 38 7.25 19.11 2.22
N VAL A 39 8.19 20.06 2.27
CA VAL A 39 8.42 20.92 3.42
C VAL A 39 7.36 22.02 3.40
N LEU A 40 6.63 22.16 4.50
CA LEU A 40 5.58 23.17 4.62
C LEU A 40 6.19 24.58 4.83
N PRO A 41 5.45 25.66 4.50
CA PRO A 41 5.92 27.02 4.77
C PRO A 41 6.20 27.23 6.26
N GLY A 42 7.41 27.69 6.59
CA GLY A 42 7.86 27.88 7.97
C GLY A 42 8.27 26.59 8.70
N GLU A 43 8.20 25.44 8.04
CA GLU A 43 8.69 24.15 8.58
C GLU A 43 10.19 24.01 8.28
N SER A 44 10.94 23.41 9.22
CA SER A 44 12.33 23.03 8.97
C SER A 44 12.39 21.72 8.17
N PRO A 45 13.42 21.50 7.33
CA PRO A 45 13.59 20.22 6.64
C PRO A 45 13.70 19.03 7.61
N GLN A 46 14.23 19.23 8.81
CA GLN A 46 14.29 18.20 9.85
C GLN A 46 12.89 17.83 10.35
N SER A 47 12.04 18.82 10.62
CA SER A 47 10.65 18.60 11.00
C SER A 47 9.86 17.85 9.91
N ALA A 48 10.11 18.17 8.64
CA ALA A 48 9.52 17.46 7.51
C ALA A 48 10.00 15.99 7.44
N ALA A 49 11.29 15.73 7.72
CA ALA A 49 11.84 14.37 7.82
C ALA A 49 11.19 13.58 8.96
N ASP A 50 11.03 14.16 10.15
CA ASP A 50 10.37 13.53 11.29
C ASP A 50 8.90 13.19 10.96
N ARG A 51 8.20 14.12 10.29
CA ARG A 51 6.83 13.89 9.82
C ARG A 51 6.75 12.75 8.81
N LEU A 52 7.70 12.67 7.87
CA LEU A 52 7.79 11.57 6.91
C LEU A 52 7.94 10.22 7.61
N VAL A 53 8.86 10.15 8.59
CA VAL A 53 9.12 8.96 9.42
C VAL A 53 7.85 8.53 10.17
N LEU A 54 7.18 9.47 10.84
CA LEU A 54 5.97 9.21 11.60
C LEU A 54 4.80 8.78 10.72
N ALA A 55 4.62 9.39 9.55
CA ALA A 55 3.56 9.06 8.61
C ALA A 55 3.71 7.62 8.10
N GLU A 56 4.92 7.21 7.73
CA GLU A 56 5.18 5.85 7.26
C GLU A 56 5.10 4.81 8.40
N ASP A 57 5.56 5.13 9.62
CA ASP A 57 5.37 4.25 10.78
C ASP A 57 3.87 4.00 11.05
N ARG A 58 3.05 5.06 11.02
CA ARG A 58 1.59 4.94 11.13
C ARG A 58 0.99 4.10 10.01
N ARG A 59 1.41 4.32 8.76
CA ARG A 59 0.95 3.55 7.60
C ARG A 59 1.24 2.06 7.77
N ARG A 60 2.43 1.70 8.20
CA ARG A 60 2.81 0.30 8.44
C ARG A 60 2.11 -0.33 9.62
N ARG A 61 1.91 0.40 10.73
CA ARG A 61 1.09 -0.09 11.85
C ARG A 61 -0.34 -0.35 11.40
N ALA A 62 -0.93 0.54 10.59
CA ALA A 62 -2.27 0.36 10.06
C ALA A 62 -2.35 -0.89 9.15
N LEU A 63 -1.37 -1.08 8.26
CA LEU A 63 -1.27 -2.26 7.41
C LEU A 63 -1.07 -3.55 8.22
N HIS A 64 -0.20 -3.52 9.24
CA HIS A 64 0.02 -4.65 10.13
C HIS A 64 -1.24 -5.02 10.90
N SER A 65 -1.94 -4.04 11.46
CA SER A 65 -3.22 -4.26 12.15
C SER A 65 -4.30 -4.77 11.19
N ALA A 66 -4.33 -4.28 9.95
CA ALA A 66 -5.24 -4.81 8.92
C ALA A 66 -4.89 -6.25 8.51
N TRP A 67 -3.61 -6.56 8.37
CA TRP A 67 -3.13 -7.90 8.08
C TRP A 67 -3.45 -8.89 9.20
N LEU A 68 -3.27 -8.49 10.46
CA LEU A 68 -3.70 -9.29 11.62
C LEU A 68 -5.21 -9.59 11.58
N ARG A 69 -6.04 -8.55 11.37
CA ARG A 69 -7.50 -8.74 11.22
C ARG A 69 -7.85 -9.63 10.03
N GLY A 70 -7.08 -9.60 8.96
CA GLY A 70 -7.26 -10.45 7.78
C GLY A 70 -6.88 -11.91 8.03
N ASN A 71 -5.93 -12.19 8.92
CA ASN A 71 -5.59 -13.55 9.34
C ASN A 71 -6.65 -14.17 10.26
N ASP A 72 -7.38 -13.35 11.00
CA ASP A 72 -8.51 -13.78 11.84
C ASP A 72 -9.81 -13.98 11.03
N LEU A 73 -9.82 -13.67 9.73
CA LEU A 73 -10.95 -14.03 8.89
C LEU A 73 -10.96 -15.57 8.71
N PRO A 74 -12.07 -16.25 9.02
CA PRO A 74 -12.19 -17.68 8.73
C PRO A 74 -11.94 -17.88 7.25
N ARG A 75 -11.09 -18.87 6.92
CA ARG A 75 -10.82 -19.22 5.52
C ARG A 75 -12.15 -19.43 4.81
N PRO A 76 -12.29 -19.00 3.53
CA PRO A 76 -13.51 -19.23 2.76
C PRO A 76 -13.95 -20.70 2.71
N SER A 77 -13.04 -21.64 2.98
CA SER A 77 -13.30 -23.08 3.10
C SER A 77 -14.12 -23.50 4.34
N GLU A 78 -14.31 -22.62 5.33
CA GLU A 78 -15.10 -22.90 6.54
C GLU A 78 -16.47 -22.24 6.55
N ARG A 79 -16.82 -21.46 5.51
CA ARG A 79 -18.20 -21.00 5.35
C ARG A 79 -19.02 -22.19 4.87
N PRO A 80 -20.08 -22.61 5.59
CA PRO A 80 -21.08 -23.47 5.01
C PRO A 80 -21.73 -22.65 3.90
N PHE A 81 -21.31 -22.88 2.65
CA PHE A 81 -22.07 -22.41 1.51
C PHE A 81 -23.46 -23.07 1.66
N PRO A 82 -24.57 -22.31 1.74
CA PRO A 82 -25.86 -22.93 1.55
C PRO A 82 -25.81 -23.67 0.21
N PRO A 83 -26.30 -24.92 0.13
CA PRO A 83 -26.25 -25.68 -1.11
C PRO A 83 -26.85 -24.80 -2.20
N LEU A 84 -26.08 -24.56 -3.27
CA LEU A 84 -26.52 -23.80 -4.42
C LEU A 84 -27.70 -24.57 -5.01
N ARG A 85 -28.91 -24.16 -4.62
CA ARG A 85 -30.16 -24.73 -5.15
C ARG A 85 -30.09 -24.50 -6.65
N GLU A 86 -30.00 -25.59 -7.40
CA GLU A 86 -29.82 -25.66 -8.85
C GLU A 86 -30.49 -24.47 -9.56
N ALA A 87 -29.71 -23.45 -9.86
CA ALA A 87 -30.14 -22.37 -10.73
C ALA A 87 -30.09 -22.97 -12.14
N GLN A 88 -31.28 -23.25 -12.65
CA GLN A 88 -31.53 -23.73 -14.00
C GLN A 88 -30.68 -22.95 -15.00
N SER A 89 -30.09 -23.70 -15.93
CA SER A 89 -29.22 -23.23 -17.01
C SER A 89 -29.89 -22.15 -17.87
N GLU A 90 -29.76 -20.88 -17.49
CA GLU A 90 -29.92 -19.77 -18.44
C GLU A 90 -28.54 -19.35 -18.95
N ARG A 91 -28.24 -19.83 -20.16
CA ARG A 91 -27.06 -19.48 -20.96
C ARG A 91 -26.98 -17.95 -21.09
N PRO A 92 -25.86 -17.30 -20.71
CA PRO A 92 -25.65 -15.93 -21.16
C PRO A 92 -25.30 -15.93 -22.65
N VAL A 93 -26.22 -15.43 -23.47
CA VAL A 93 -25.99 -15.13 -24.89
C VAL A 93 -25.30 -13.78 -24.97
N SER A 94 -24.00 -13.77 -25.21
CA SER A 94 -23.34 -12.71 -25.99
C SER A 94 -21.90 -13.11 -26.31
N LEU A 95 -21.72 -13.68 -27.51
CA LEU A 95 -20.41 -13.88 -28.11
C LEU A 95 -20.24 -12.75 -29.15
N VAL A 96 -19.56 -11.67 -28.77
CA VAL A 96 -19.16 -10.62 -29.72
C VAL A 96 -17.87 -11.06 -30.39
N VAL A 97 -17.97 -11.53 -31.64
CA VAL A 97 -16.82 -11.82 -32.50
C VAL A 97 -16.44 -10.52 -33.21
N VAL A 98 -15.24 -10.01 -32.93
CA VAL A 98 -14.62 -8.93 -33.71
C VAL A 98 -14.04 -9.55 -34.98
N GLN A 99 -14.70 -9.33 -36.11
CA GLN A 99 -14.19 -9.73 -37.42
C GLN A 99 -13.06 -8.77 -37.81
N GLN A 100 -11.83 -9.27 -37.92
CA GLN A 100 -10.73 -8.51 -38.52
C GLN A 100 -10.78 -8.67 -40.04
N ASN A 101 -10.85 -7.52 -40.73
CA ASN A 101 -10.86 -7.40 -42.20
C ASN A 101 -9.63 -8.04 -42.86
N SER A 102 -9.84 -8.55 -44.07
CA SER A 102 -8.84 -8.57 -45.15
C SER A 102 -9.43 -7.86 -46.35
#